data_AF-A0A4Q6ANX6-F1
#
_entry.id   AF-A0A4Q6ANX6-F1
#
_cell.length_a   1.000
_cell.length_b   1.000
_cell.length_c   1.000
_cell.angle_alpha   90.00
_cell.angle_beta   90.00
_cell.angle_gamma   90.00
#
_symmetry.space_group_name_H-M   'P 1'
#
loop_
_entity.id
_entity.type
_entity.pdbx_description
1 polymer ?
#
loop_
_entity_poly.entity_id
_entity_poly.type
_entity_poly.pdbx_seq_one_letter_code
_entity_poly.pdbx_strand_id
1 'polypeptide(L)'
;MVTGRSGDTVRLKTADTTTLSAAQLRQLDSAKVLATGSRQVRRTADGQLQHYQVQNADGIIETTKTAVNISIGLIGIMALFMGFMSIAERAGGIRLLSRIIGPFFSRLFPDIPKNHPSMGHMMMNFSANLMGLDNAATPFGIKAMQSLQELNGGSTRASNAQIMFLCLHASGLTLIPVSIIAARAALRAENPTDIFVPCMVAT
;
A
#
# COMPACT_ATOMS: atom_id res chain seq x y z
N MET A 1 -20.72 -18.29 -5.17
CA MET A 1 -19.52 -18.02 -4.36
C MET A 1 -18.35 -17.90 -5.33
N VAL A 2 -17.71 -16.73 -5.44
CA VAL A 2 -16.65 -16.49 -6.44
C VAL A 2 -15.36 -17.11 -5.91
N THR A 3 -15.04 -18.32 -6.35
CA THR A 3 -13.82 -19.07 -5.97
C THR A 3 -12.71 -18.99 -7.02
N GLY A 4 -12.95 -18.28 -8.13
CA GLY A 4 -12.03 -18.25 -9.27
C GLY A 4 -10.74 -17.49 -8.96
N ARG A 5 -9.65 -17.90 -9.60
CA ARG A 5 -8.36 -17.19 -9.57
C ARG A 5 -8.26 -16.24 -10.77
N SER A 6 -7.44 -15.21 -10.66
CA SER A 6 -7.03 -14.39 -11.80
C SER A 6 -6.45 -15.31 -12.88
N GLY A 7 -7.10 -15.32 -14.06
CA GLY A 7 -6.84 -16.31 -15.11
C GLY A 7 -7.98 -17.29 -15.39
N ASP A 8 -8.94 -17.47 -14.47
CA ASP A 8 -10.10 -18.35 -14.66
C ASP A 8 -11.13 -17.74 -15.61
N THR A 9 -11.86 -18.60 -16.33
CA THR A 9 -12.87 -18.18 -17.30
C THR A 9 -14.25 -18.01 -16.67
N VAL A 10 -14.82 -16.80 -16.75
CA VAL A 10 -16.04 -16.41 -16.02
C VAL A 10 -17.33 -16.75 -16.76
N ARG A 11 -17.29 -16.87 -18.10
CA ARG A 11 -18.47 -17.18 -18.93
C ARG A 11 -18.04 -17.92 -20.19
N LEU A 12 -18.46 -19.17 -20.37
CA LEU A 12 -18.35 -19.89 -21.64
C LEU A 12 -19.69 -19.76 -22.36
N LYS A 13 -19.74 -19.00 -23.45
CA LYS A 13 -20.91 -18.96 -24.34
C LYS A 13 -20.52 -19.57 -25.69
N THR A 14 -21.29 -20.54 -26.17
CA THR A 14 -21.13 -21.10 -27.51
C THR A 14 -21.32 -19.98 -28.53
N ALA A 15 -20.31 -19.77 -29.37
CA ALA A 15 -20.28 -18.77 -30.41
C ALA A 15 -20.81 -19.36 -31.71
N ASP A 16 -21.78 -18.71 -32.33
CA ASP A 16 -22.21 -19.08 -33.68
C ASP A 16 -21.14 -18.66 -34.70
N THR A 17 -20.76 -19.62 -35.54
CA THR A 17 -19.76 -19.52 -36.62
C THR A 17 -20.07 -18.43 -37.66
N THR A 18 -21.29 -17.89 -37.67
CA THR A 18 -21.76 -16.85 -38.60
C THR A 18 -21.35 -15.43 -38.20
N THR A 19 -20.82 -15.22 -36.99
CA THR A 19 -20.49 -13.89 -36.46
C THR A 19 -19.01 -13.50 -36.59
N LEU A 20 -18.16 -14.40 -37.12
CA LEU A 20 -16.72 -14.19 -37.26
C LEU A 20 -16.32 -13.96 -38.71
N SER A 21 -15.49 -12.94 -38.96
CA SER A 21 -14.96 -12.66 -40.29
C SER A 21 -13.97 -13.75 -40.75
N ALA A 22 -13.84 -13.94 -42.07
CA ALA A 22 -12.95 -14.95 -42.67
C ALA A 22 -11.47 -14.80 -42.23
N ALA A 23 -11.03 -13.59 -41.87
CA ALA A 23 -9.70 -13.33 -41.33
C ALA A 23 -9.52 -13.86 -39.89
N GLN A 24 -10.57 -13.75 -39.06
CA GLN A 24 -10.57 -14.26 -37.70
C GLN A 24 -10.60 -15.79 -37.67
N LEU A 25 -11.32 -16.42 -38.59
CA LEU A 25 -11.31 -17.88 -38.73
C LEU A 25 -9.90 -18.42 -39.07
N ARG A 26 -9.16 -17.75 -39.97
CA ARG A 26 -7.76 -18.10 -40.29
C ARG A 26 -6.77 -17.91 -39.13
N GLN A 27 -7.03 -16.94 -38.25
CA GLN A 27 -6.25 -16.76 -37.02
C GLN A 27 -6.59 -17.81 -35.95
N LEU A 28 -7.85 -18.25 -35.87
CA LEU A 28 -8.27 -19.35 -34.99
C LEU A 28 -7.69 -20.70 -35.43
N ASP A 29 -7.54 -20.92 -36.74
CA ASP A 29 -6.94 -22.12 -37.30
C ASP A 29 -5.43 -22.22 -37.01
N SER A 30 -4.74 -21.08 -36.89
CA SER A 30 -3.29 -21.02 -36.65
C SER A 30 -2.89 -20.89 -35.18
N ALA A 31 -3.62 -20.10 -34.37
CA ALA A 31 -3.26 -19.80 -32.98
C ALA A 31 -4.13 -20.49 -31.91
N LYS A 32 -5.20 -21.22 -32.31
CA LYS A 32 -6.19 -21.89 -31.44
C LYS A 32 -6.96 -20.98 -30.45
N VAL A 33 -6.56 -19.72 -30.30
CA VAL A 33 -7.19 -18.69 -29.47
C VAL A 33 -7.11 -17.33 -30.16
N LEU A 34 -8.23 -16.60 -30.20
CA LEU A 34 -8.31 -15.24 -30.71
C LEU A 34 -8.67 -14.28 -29.58
N ALA A 35 -7.75 -13.41 -29.22
CA ALA A 35 -7.97 -12.36 -28.22
C ALA A 35 -8.54 -11.11 -28.89
N THR A 36 -9.86 -10.91 -28.82
CA THR A 36 -10.50 -9.65 -29.24
C THR A 36 -10.83 -8.83 -27.99
N GLY A 37 -9.84 -8.10 -27.48
CA GLY A 37 -9.99 -7.31 -26.25
C GLY A 37 -10.24 -8.18 -25.01
N SER A 38 -11.23 -7.85 -24.19
CA SER A 38 -11.59 -8.58 -22.95
C SER A 38 -12.37 -9.89 -23.18
N ARG A 39 -12.59 -10.28 -24.45
CA ARG A 39 -13.27 -11.52 -24.85
C ARG A 39 -12.30 -12.34 -25.70
N GLN A 40 -11.95 -13.52 -25.20
CA GLN A 40 -11.13 -14.48 -25.91
C GLN A 40 -12.05 -15.55 -26.53
N VAL A 41 -11.69 -16.04 -27.71
CA VAL A 41 -12.43 -17.11 -28.41
C VAL A 41 -11.49 -18.28 -28.59
N ARG A 42 -11.87 -19.46 -28.09
CA ARG A 42 -11.12 -20.72 -28.31
C ARG A 42 -11.97 -21.68 -29.12
N ARG A 43 -11.35 -22.37 -30.07
CA ARG A 43 -11.96 -23.52 -30.75
C ARG A 43 -11.68 -24.78 -29.93
N THR A 44 -12.73 -25.43 -29.45
CA THR A 44 -12.65 -26.71 -28.74
C THR A 44 -12.45 -27.85 -29.74
N ALA A 45 -11.94 -29.00 -29.28
CA ALA A 45 -11.64 -30.17 -30.13
C ALA A 45 -12.85 -30.67 -30.95
N ASP A 46 -14.08 -30.41 -30.49
CA ASP A 46 -15.34 -30.75 -31.16
C ASP A 46 -15.79 -29.72 -32.22
N GLY A 47 -14.93 -28.77 -32.60
CA GLY A 47 -15.22 -27.77 -33.63
C GLY A 47 -16.11 -26.60 -33.17
N GLN A 48 -16.60 -26.61 -31.93
CA GLN A 48 -17.37 -25.50 -31.37
C GLN A 48 -16.47 -24.34 -30.94
N LEU A 49 -16.90 -23.12 -31.26
CA LEU A 49 -16.25 -21.88 -30.85
C LEU A 49 -16.82 -21.46 -29.49
N GLN A 50 -15.98 -21.19 -28.51
CA GLN A 50 -16.40 -20.74 -27.19
C GLN A 50 -15.84 -19.35 -26.91
N HIS A 51 -16.72 -18.39 -26.67
CA HIS A 51 -16.33 -17.10 -26.09
C HIS A 51 -16.08 -17.28 -24.59
N TYR A 52 -14.91 -16.88 -24.11
CA TYR A 52 -14.59 -16.78 -22.69
C TYR A 52 -14.05 -15.40 -22.31
N GLN A 53 -14.34 -14.99 -21.08
CA GLN A 53 -13.71 -13.83 -20.45
C GLN A 53 -12.81 -14.30 -19.32
N VAL A 54 -11.56 -13.86 -19.33
CA VAL A 54 -10.60 -14.12 -18.26
C VAL A 54 -10.90 -13.17 -17.10
N GLN A 55 -10.94 -13.70 -15.89
CA GLN A 55 -11.14 -12.90 -14.69
C GLN A 55 -9.87 -12.11 -14.38
N ASN A 56 -9.99 -10.79 -14.25
CA ASN A 56 -8.87 -9.89 -13.91
C ASN A 56 -8.63 -9.77 -12.39
N ALA A 57 -9.57 -10.26 -11.57
CA ALA A 57 -9.53 -10.14 -10.12
C ALA A 57 -9.80 -11.49 -9.47
N ASP A 58 -9.03 -11.81 -8.42
CA ASP A 58 -9.22 -13.04 -7.64
C ASP A 58 -10.58 -13.08 -6.94
N GLY A 59 -11.11 -14.28 -6.78
CA GLY A 59 -12.29 -14.58 -5.99
C GLY A 59 -12.01 -14.47 -4.48
N ILE A 60 -13.09 -14.37 -3.69
CA ILE A 60 -13.01 -14.07 -2.25
C ILE A 60 -12.13 -15.07 -1.49
N ILE A 61 -12.17 -16.35 -1.86
CA ILE A 61 -11.37 -17.40 -1.20
C ILE A 61 -9.87 -17.19 -1.48
N GLU A 62 -9.50 -16.93 -2.74
CA GLU A 62 -8.10 -16.76 -3.13
C GLU A 62 -7.51 -15.45 -2.57
N THR A 63 -8.32 -14.39 -2.53
CA THR A 63 -7.96 -13.13 -1.86
C THR A 63 -7.71 -13.35 -0.36
N THR A 64 -8.52 -14.17 0.30
CA THR A 64 -8.33 -14.50 1.73
C THR A 64 -7.03 -15.25 1.97
N LYS A 65 -6.71 -16.24 1.13
CA LYS A 65 -5.44 -16.98 1.21
C LYS A 65 -4.23 -16.06 1.00
N THR A 66 -4.33 -15.16 0.04
CA THR A 66 -3.32 -14.13 -0.22
C THR A 66 -3.11 -13.24 0.98
N ALA A 67 -4.19 -12.76 1.61
CA ALA A 67 -4.12 -11.93 2.81
C ALA A 67 -3.41 -12.65 3.98
N VAL A 68 -3.69 -13.93 4.20
CA VAL A 68 -3.02 -14.74 5.24
C VAL A 68 -1.52 -14.88 4.97
N ASN A 69 -1.14 -15.21 3.72
CA ASN A 69 0.27 -15.34 3.35
C ASN A 69 1.05 -14.04 3.57
N ILE A 70 0.46 -12.90 3.19
CA ILE A 70 1.04 -11.58 3.44
C ILE A 70 1.19 -11.34 4.96
N SER A 71 0.14 -11.62 5.73
CA SER A 71 0.13 -11.41 7.18
C SER A 71 1.24 -12.18 7.89
N ILE A 72 1.42 -13.47 7.54
CA ILE A 72 2.49 -14.31 8.10
C ILE A 72 3.88 -13.74 7.77
N GLY A 73 4.10 -13.30 6.52
CA GLY A 73 5.36 -12.68 6.12
C GLY A 73 5.66 -11.38 6.88
N LEU A 74 4.62 -10.58 7.18
CA LEU A 74 4.77 -9.31 7.88
C LEU A 74 5.04 -9.47 9.38
N ILE A 75 4.54 -10.52 10.04
CA ILE A 75 4.69 -10.69 11.50
C ILE A 75 6.16 -10.64 11.95
N GLY A 76 7.06 -11.37 11.26
CA GLY A 76 8.46 -11.47 11.66
C GLY A 76 9.21 -10.13 11.56
N ILE A 77 9.04 -9.44 10.44
CA ILE A 77 9.67 -8.13 10.22
C ILE A 77 9.07 -7.06 11.15
N MET A 78 7.76 -7.12 11.43
CA MET A 78 7.11 -6.22 12.38
C MET A 78 7.55 -6.44 13.81
N ALA A 79 7.68 -7.68 14.26
CA ALA A 79 8.19 -7.99 15.59
C ALA A 79 9.61 -7.42 15.79
N LEU A 80 10.50 -7.58 14.79
CA LEU A 80 11.86 -7.05 14.84
C LEU A 80 11.89 -5.52 14.95
N PHE A 81 11.20 -4.83 14.04
CA PHE A 81 11.24 -3.36 13.99
C PHE A 81 10.50 -2.71 15.16
N MET A 82 9.36 -3.26 15.58
CA MET A 82 8.71 -2.80 16.82
C MET A 82 9.61 -3.03 18.04
N GLY A 83 10.42 -4.10 18.04
CA GLY A 83 11.46 -4.34 19.04
C GLY A 83 12.51 -3.24 19.06
N PHE A 84 13.13 -2.90 17.92
CA PHE A 84 14.12 -1.80 17.84
C PHE A 84 13.52 -0.45 18.23
N MET A 85 12.30 -0.16 17.78
CA MET A 85 11.60 1.08 18.15
C MET A 85 11.30 1.15 19.65
N SER A 86 10.88 0.04 20.26
CA SER A 86 10.67 -0.06 21.71
C SER A 86 11.98 0.19 22.49
N ILE A 87 13.11 -0.30 21.99
CA ILE A 87 14.43 -0.02 22.57
C ILE A 87 14.75 1.48 22.42
N ALA A 88 14.56 2.07 21.24
CA ALA A 88 14.81 3.49 20.98
C ALA A 88 13.91 4.42 21.83
N GLU A 89 12.65 4.04 22.04
CA GLU A 89 11.72 4.72 22.93
C GLU A 89 12.20 4.69 24.37
N ARG A 90 12.55 3.50 24.89
CA ARG A 90 13.07 3.31 26.26
C ARG A 90 14.42 3.97 26.48
N ALA A 91 15.27 4.02 25.46
CA ALA A 91 16.55 4.72 25.47
C ALA A 91 16.42 6.25 25.42
N GLY A 92 15.20 6.78 25.27
CA GLY A 92 14.93 8.22 25.25
C GLY A 92 15.16 8.90 23.90
N GLY A 93 15.46 8.15 22.83
CA GLY A 93 15.62 8.68 21.48
C GLY A 93 14.37 9.41 20.98
N ILE A 94 13.18 8.86 21.28
CA ILE A 94 11.90 9.49 20.95
C ILE A 94 11.69 10.80 21.72
N ARG A 95 12.14 10.86 22.98
CA ARG A 95 12.03 12.08 23.80
C ARG A 95 12.97 13.17 23.32
N LEU A 96 14.17 12.80 22.85
CA LEU A 96 15.11 13.72 22.21
C LEU A 96 14.53 14.27 20.89
N LEU A 97 14.04 13.38 20.02
CA LEU A 97 13.46 13.76 18.73
C LEU A 97 12.21 14.62 18.88
N SER A 98 11.32 14.26 19.81
CA SER A 98 10.14 15.04 20.16
C SER A 98 10.51 16.44 20.68
N ARG A 99 11.65 16.60 21.36
CA ARG A 99 12.12 17.92 21.81
C ARG A 99 12.68 18.77 20.66
N ILE A 100 13.32 18.15 19.67
CA ILE A 100 13.85 18.83 18.48
C ILE A 100 12.69 19.31 17.58
N ILE A 101 11.71 18.44 17.32
CA ILE A 101 10.61 18.72 16.37
C ILE A 101 9.38 19.32 17.08
N GLY A 102 9.34 19.29 18.41
CA GLY A 102 8.29 19.85 19.27
C GLY A 102 7.82 21.27 18.93
N PRO A 103 8.70 22.26 18.64
CA PRO A 103 8.26 23.60 18.24
C PRO A 103 7.48 23.61 16.92
N PHE A 104 7.82 22.73 15.97
CA PHE A 104 7.08 22.58 14.72
C PHE A 104 5.71 21.92 14.96
N PHE A 105 5.68 20.80 15.68
CA PHE A 105 4.43 20.08 15.94
C PHE A 105 3.48 20.83 16.86
N SER A 106 3.96 21.59 17.84
CA SER A 106 3.09 22.41 18.70
C SER A 106 2.39 23.54 17.93
N ARG A 107 2.96 23.97 16.80
CA ARG A 107 2.32 24.93 15.89
C ARG A 107 1.31 24.25 14.95
N LEU A 108 1.60 23.02 14.55
CA LEU A 108 0.78 22.22 13.64
C LEU A 108 -0.43 21.55 14.34
N PHE A 109 -0.26 21.22 15.61
CA PHE A 109 -1.26 20.59 16.48
C PHE A 109 -1.52 21.44 17.73
N PRO A 110 -2.14 22.63 17.58
CA PRO A 110 -2.38 23.54 18.70
C PRO A 110 -3.34 22.97 19.75
N ASP A 111 -4.25 22.08 19.34
CA ASP A 111 -5.29 21.50 20.19
C ASP A 111 -4.78 20.36 21.11
N ILE A 112 -3.51 19.95 20.98
CA ILE A 112 -2.93 18.86 21.77
C ILE A 112 -2.21 19.43 23.01
N PRO A 113 -2.56 18.99 24.23
CA PRO A 113 -1.90 19.45 25.45
C PRO A 113 -0.39 19.16 25.43
N LYS A 114 0.40 20.10 25.96
CA LYS A 114 1.84 19.91 26.14
C LYS A 114 2.09 18.66 27.00
N ASN A 115 3.01 17.80 26.56
CA ASN A 115 3.36 16.51 27.19
C ASN A 115 2.28 15.41 27.12
N HIS A 116 1.22 15.55 26.32
CA HIS A 116 0.28 14.44 26.11
C HIS A 116 0.94 13.28 25.33
N PRO A 117 0.69 12.00 25.68
CA PRO A 117 1.29 10.84 25.01
C PRO A 117 0.99 10.76 23.49
N SER A 118 -0.12 11.35 23.02
CA SER A 118 -0.45 11.43 21.58
C SER A 118 0.69 12.03 20.77
N MET A 119 1.42 13.02 21.31
CA MET A 119 2.58 13.60 20.64
C MET A 119 3.68 12.57 20.43
N GLY A 120 3.95 11.73 21.44
CA GLY A 120 4.94 10.65 21.33
C GLY A 120 4.53 9.60 20.28
N HIS A 121 3.25 9.18 20.29
CA HIS A 121 2.74 8.22 19.31
C HIS A 121 2.80 8.74 17.87
N MET A 122 2.39 9.99 17.64
CA MET A 122 2.51 10.62 16.32
C MET A 122 3.97 10.75 15.89
N MET A 123 4.86 11.18 16.79
CA MET A 123 6.29 11.28 16.50
C MET A 123 6.90 9.93 16.12
N MET A 124 6.52 8.85 16.81
CA MET A 124 6.99 7.49 16.46
C MET A 124 6.52 7.08 15.07
N ASN A 125 5.27 7.36 14.73
CA ASN A 125 4.74 7.07 13.41
C ASN A 125 5.47 7.86 12.31
N PHE A 126 5.65 9.18 12.48
CA PHE A 126 6.39 10.00 11.51
C PHE A 126 7.86 9.56 11.39
N SER A 127 8.48 9.20 12.51
CA SER A 127 9.87 8.72 12.53
C SER A 127 10.01 7.39 11.80
N ALA A 128 9.05 6.47 11.97
CA ALA A 128 9.05 5.19 11.28
C ALA A 128 8.90 5.37 9.76
N ASN A 129 7.96 6.21 9.31
CA ASN A 129 7.85 6.58 7.89
C ASN A 129 9.14 7.23 7.37
N LEU A 130 9.72 8.14 8.15
CA LEU A 130 10.93 8.84 7.73
C LEU A 130 12.16 7.91 7.62
N MET A 131 12.26 6.91 8.48
CA MET A 131 13.34 5.92 8.44
C MET A 131 13.11 4.83 7.37
N GLY A 132 12.07 4.93 6.55
CA GLY A 132 11.70 3.91 5.56
C GLY A 132 11.22 2.61 6.21
N LEU A 133 10.77 2.69 7.46
CA LEU A 133 10.18 1.59 8.23
C LEU A 133 8.65 1.64 8.13
N ASP A 134 8.13 1.87 6.91
CA ASP A 134 6.71 2.18 6.65
C ASP A 134 5.76 1.09 7.17
N ASN A 135 6.20 -0.17 7.11
CA ASN A 135 5.44 -1.29 7.66
C ASN A 135 5.25 -1.15 9.19
N ALA A 136 6.27 -0.64 9.91
CA ALA A 136 6.21 -0.39 11.35
C ALA A 136 5.47 0.91 11.70
N ALA A 137 5.30 1.83 10.75
CA ALA A 137 4.60 3.10 11.00
C ALA A 137 3.09 2.89 11.22
N THR A 138 2.48 1.94 10.51
CA THR A 138 1.04 1.65 10.59
C THR A 138 0.54 1.38 12.02
N PRO A 139 1.14 0.47 12.82
CA PRO A 139 0.70 0.25 14.21
C PRO A 139 0.87 1.50 15.09
N PHE A 140 1.92 2.30 14.89
CA PHE A 140 2.08 3.57 15.61
C PHE A 140 1.03 4.60 15.18
N GLY A 141 0.63 4.61 13.91
CA GLY A 141 -0.40 5.50 13.38
C GLY A 141 -1.77 5.20 13.97
N ILE A 142 -2.11 3.91 14.11
CA ILE A 142 -3.34 3.49 14.79
C ILE A 142 -3.31 3.92 16.26
N LYS A 143 -2.18 3.69 16.97
CA LYS A 143 -2.03 4.11 18.36
C LYS A 143 -2.11 5.62 18.54
N ALA A 144 -1.55 6.39 17.60
CA ALA A 144 -1.67 7.84 17.56
C ALA A 144 -3.14 8.28 17.38
N MET A 145 -3.86 7.69 16.43
CA MET A 145 -5.28 7.98 16.21
C MET A 145 -6.14 7.64 17.43
N GLN A 146 -5.88 6.53 18.12
CA GLN A 146 -6.55 6.17 19.37
C GLN A 146 -6.33 7.23 20.45
N SER A 147 -5.09 7.66 20.68
CA SER A 147 -4.80 8.72 21.67
C SER A 147 -5.34 10.10 21.27
N LEU A 148 -5.45 10.39 19.97
CA LEU A 148 -6.15 11.61 19.50
C LEU A 148 -7.66 11.51 19.69
N GLN A 149 -8.24 10.30 19.61
CA GLN A 149 -9.66 10.06 19.82
C GLN A 149 -10.06 10.20 21.30
N GLU A 150 -9.17 9.83 22.22
CA GLU A 150 -9.34 10.09 23.66
C GLU A 150 -9.46 11.60 23.94
N LEU A 151 -8.62 12.41 23.29
CA LEU A 151 -8.69 13.88 23.37
C LEU A 151 -9.95 14.45 22.71
N ASN A 152 -10.52 13.76 21.73
CA ASN A 152 -11.76 14.12 21.04
C ASN A 152 -13.03 13.74 21.84
N GLY A 153 -12.89 13.23 23.07
CA GLY A 153 -14.01 12.87 23.94
C GLY A 153 -14.92 11.77 23.38
N GLY A 154 -14.39 10.90 22.51
CA GLY A 154 -15.19 9.82 21.89
C GLY A 154 -16.17 10.29 20.82
N SER A 155 -16.10 11.54 20.37
CA SER A 155 -16.93 12.07 19.28
C SER A 155 -16.78 11.25 18.00
N THR A 156 -17.89 11.02 17.28
CA THR A 156 -17.88 10.39 15.96
C THR A 156 -17.35 11.31 14.87
N ARG A 157 -17.22 12.61 15.16
CA ARG A 157 -16.65 13.61 14.25
C ARG A 157 -15.15 13.72 14.49
N ALA A 158 -14.36 13.60 13.42
CA ALA A 158 -12.91 13.76 13.51
C ALA A 158 -12.52 15.16 14.03
N SER A 159 -11.55 15.21 14.94
CA SER A 159 -10.96 16.46 15.44
C SER A 159 -9.99 17.06 14.43
N ASN A 160 -9.67 18.35 14.56
CA ASN A 160 -8.67 19.01 13.72
C ASN A 160 -7.31 18.30 13.78
N ALA A 161 -6.92 17.83 14.96
CA ALA A 161 -5.69 17.07 15.13
C ALA A 161 -5.70 15.74 14.37
N GLN A 162 -6.83 15.01 14.36
CA GLN A 162 -6.96 13.76 13.58
C GLN A 162 -6.92 14.03 12.07
N ILE A 163 -7.63 15.06 11.62
CA ILE A 163 -7.63 15.48 10.21
C ILE A 163 -6.22 15.88 9.79
N MET A 164 -5.54 16.69 10.60
CA MET A 164 -4.19 17.17 10.29
C MET A 164 -3.19 16.01 10.25
N PHE A 165 -3.25 15.08 11.21
CA PHE A 165 -2.42 13.89 11.21
C PHE A 165 -2.60 13.06 9.93
N LEU A 166 -3.85 12.89 9.47
CA LEU A 166 -4.14 12.19 8.22
C LEU A 166 -3.64 12.96 6.98
N CYS A 167 -3.82 14.29 6.94
CA CYS A 167 -3.35 15.12 5.83
C CYS A 167 -1.82 15.05 5.67
N LEU A 168 -1.07 15.03 6.77
CA LEU A 168 0.40 14.90 6.73
C LEU A 168 0.85 13.52 6.24
N HIS A 169 0.07 12.48 6.52
CA HIS A 169 0.30 11.16 5.94
C HIS A 169 0.01 11.12 4.45
N ALA A 170 -1.11 11.70 4.03
CA ALA A 170 -1.51 11.76 2.64
C ALA A 170 -0.56 12.61 1.79
N SER A 171 0.09 13.61 2.38
CA SER A 171 1.09 14.44 1.68
C SER A 171 2.42 13.70 1.43
N GLY A 172 2.62 12.50 1.98
CA GLY A 172 3.79 11.68 1.69
C GLY A 172 5.11 12.33 2.14
N LEU A 173 5.11 13.04 3.27
CA LEU A 173 6.25 13.86 3.69
C LEU A 173 7.51 12.99 3.88
N THR A 174 8.50 13.13 2.99
CA THR A 174 9.71 12.29 2.96
C THR A 174 10.95 13.16 3.17
N LEU A 175 11.43 13.27 4.42
CA LEU A 175 12.61 14.10 4.75
C LEU A 175 13.91 13.49 4.20
N ILE A 176 14.01 12.15 4.14
CA ILE A 176 15.16 11.42 3.60
C ILE A 176 14.64 10.30 2.68
N PRO A 177 14.84 10.37 1.35
CA PRO A 177 14.30 9.40 0.39
C PRO A 177 15.18 8.13 0.34
N VAL A 178 15.39 7.47 1.48
CA VAL A 178 16.31 6.32 1.63
C VAL A 178 15.98 5.20 0.64
N SER A 179 14.70 4.88 0.47
CA SER A 179 14.24 3.83 -0.46
C SER A 179 14.61 4.13 -1.91
N ILE A 180 14.52 5.40 -2.33
CA ILE A 180 14.88 5.83 -3.69
C ILE A 180 16.41 5.85 -3.85
N ILE A 181 17.14 6.30 -2.83
CA ILE A 181 18.61 6.24 -2.82
C ILE A 181 19.09 4.79 -2.92
N ALA A 182 18.48 3.86 -2.17
CA ALA A 182 18.80 2.43 -2.22
C ALA A 182 18.51 1.82 -3.60
N ALA A 183 17.38 2.17 -4.21
CA ALA A 183 17.05 1.75 -5.58
C ALA A 183 18.06 2.29 -6.61
N ARG A 184 18.44 3.58 -6.50
CA ARG A 184 19.47 4.20 -7.36
C ARG A 184 20.83 3.53 -7.19
N ALA A 185 21.21 3.20 -5.96
CA ALA A 185 22.45 2.47 -5.67
C ALA A 185 22.43 1.05 -6.26
N ALA A 186 21.30 0.33 -6.15
CA ALA A 186 21.13 -1.00 -6.75
C ALA A 186 21.22 -0.98 -8.29
N LEU A 187 20.78 0.13 -8.92
CA LEU A 187 20.88 0.38 -10.36
C LEU A 187 22.21 1.01 -10.80
N ARG A 188 23.19 1.14 -9.89
CA ARG A 188 24.54 1.70 -10.15
C ARG A 188 24.52 3.16 -10.67
N ALA A 189 23.63 3.99 -10.15
CA ALA A 189 23.67 5.44 -10.42
C ALA A 189 25.02 6.03 -9.93
N GLU A 190 25.62 6.96 -10.69
CA GLU A 190 26.91 7.61 -10.35
C GLU A 190 26.86 8.32 -8.99
N ASN A 191 25.76 9.02 -8.70
CA ASN A 191 25.49 9.64 -7.42
C ASN A 191 24.07 9.30 -6.96
N PRO A 192 23.86 8.24 -6.15
CA PRO A 192 22.53 7.86 -5.69
C PRO A 192 21.82 8.92 -4.81
N THR A 193 22.57 9.83 -4.19
CA THR A 193 22.09 10.82 -3.22
C THR A 193 21.79 12.21 -3.82
N ASP A 194 22.08 12.43 -5.11
CA ASP A 194 21.84 13.71 -5.81
C ASP A 194 20.38 14.17 -5.78
N ILE A 195 19.44 13.23 -5.72
CA ILE A 195 17.99 13.48 -5.59
C ILE A 195 17.56 14.05 -4.23
N PHE A 196 18.44 14.05 -3.23
CA PHE A 196 18.09 14.41 -1.85
C PHE A 196 17.50 15.83 -1.75
N VAL A 197 18.22 16.83 -2.28
CA VAL A 197 17.79 18.24 -2.19
C VAL A 197 16.50 18.50 -2.98
N PRO A 198 16.35 18.04 -4.24
CA PRO A 198 15.08 18.16 -4.96
C PRO A 198 13.90 17.50 -4.24
N CYS A 199 14.06 16.30 -3.68
CA CYS A 199 13.00 15.61 -2.96
C CYS A 199 12.57 16.36 -1.68
N MET A 200 13.53 16.95 -0.96
CA MET A 200 13.26 17.73 0.25
C MET A 200 12.57 19.07 -0.05
N VAL A 201 12.83 19.69 -1.21
CA VAL A 201 12.18 20.95 -1.61
C VAL A 201 10.77 20.70 -2.14
N ALA A 202 10.55 19.57 -2.82
CA ALA A 202 9.27 19.23 -3.40
C ALA A 202 8.20 18.84 -2.35
N THR A 203 8.62 18.56 -1.11
CA THR A 203 7.81 17.93 -0.08
C THR A 203 7.68 18.81 1.16
#